data_AF-A0A4Q8UA80-F1
#
_entry.id   AF-A0A4Q8UA80-F1
#
_cell.length_a   1.000
_cell.length_b   1.000
_cell.length_c   1.000
_cell.angle_alpha   90.00
_cell.angle_beta   90.00
_cell.angle_gamma   90.00
#
_symmetry.space_group_name_H-M   'P 1'
#
loop_
_entity.id
_entity.type
_entity.pdbx_description
1 polymer ?
#
loop_
_entity_poly.entity_id
_entity_poly.type
_entity_poly.pdbx_seq_one_letter_code
_entity_poly.pdbx_strand_id
1 'polypeptide(L)' 'MNKPNFFLIGASKSGTTSLYHYLKQHPDIFMCSEKRAFIFSLSQWYSPSGFS' A
#
# COMPACT_ATOMS: atom_id res chain seq x y z
N MET A 1 1.40 1.18 -20.54
CA MET A 1 1.56 1.89 -19.24
C MET A 1 0.70 1.17 -18.21
N ASN A 2 1.31 0.54 -17.18
CA ASN A 2 0.58 -0.13 -16.11
C ASN A 2 0.46 0.83 -14.91
N LYS A 3 -0.63 1.60 -14.88
CA LYS A 3 -0.96 2.45 -13.74
C LYS A 3 -1.84 1.66 -12.77
N PRO A 4 -1.66 1.81 -11.45
CA PRO A 4 -2.60 1.24 -10.50
C PRO A 4 -3.99 1.85 -10.75
N ASN A 5 -5.01 0.99 -10.77
CA ASN A 5 -6.42 1.37 -10.96
C ASN A 5 -7.24 1.23 -9.66
N PHE A 6 -6.64 0.66 -8.62
CA PHE A 6 -7.27 0.39 -7.34
C PHE A 6 -6.26 0.61 -6.20
N PHE A 7 -6.72 1.17 -5.10
CA PHE A 7 -5.90 1.41 -3.90
C PHE A 7 -6.60 0.84 -2.66
N LEU A 8 -5.91 -0.07 -1.96
CA LEU A 8 -6.33 -0.56 -0.66
C LEU A 8 -5.70 0.31 0.44
N ILE A 9 -6.36 1.42 0.78
CA ILE A 9 -5.85 2.41 1.75
C ILE A 9 -6.03 1.98 3.22
N GLY A 10 -7.03 1.12 3.48
CA GLY A 10 -7.36 0.60 4.80
C GLY A 10 -7.69 1.63 5.88
N ALA A 11 -7.89 1.09 7.10
CA ALA A 11 -7.45 1.63 8.38
C ALA A 11 -6.77 0.47 9.13
N SER A 12 -5.89 0.73 10.10
CA SER A 12 -5.23 -0.35 10.84
C SER A 12 -6.26 -1.26 11.52
N LYS A 13 -6.04 -2.59 11.45
CA LYS A 13 -6.94 -3.63 12.01
C LYS A 13 -8.33 -3.74 11.38
N SER A 14 -8.56 -3.16 10.20
CA SER A 14 -9.84 -3.27 9.47
C SER A 14 -9.92 -4.49 8.53
N GLY A 15 -9.04 -5.49 8.68
CA GLY A 15 -9.03 -6.69 7.82
C GLY A 15 -8.42 -6.49 6.42
N THR A 16 -7.64 -5.43 6.19
CA THR A 16 -6.99 -5.17 4.90
C THR A 16 -6.01 -6.25 4.47
N THR A 17 -5.33 -6.91 5.42
CA THR A 17 -4.43 -8.05 5.12
C THR A 17 -5.19 -9.24 4.53
N SER A 18 -6.35 -9.60 5.10
CA SER A 18 -7.18 -10.69 4.56
C SER A 18 -7.70 -10.35 3.17
N LEU A 19 -8.20 -9.12 2.98
CA LEU A 19 -8.67 -8.64 1.68
C LEU A 19 -7.55 -8.63 0.62
N TYR A 20 -6.33 -8.25 1.00
CA TYR A 20 -5.15 -8.32 0.14
C TYR A 20 -4.89 -9.76 -0.34
N HIS A 21 -4.96 -10.75 0.54
CA HIS A 21 -4.73 -12.15 0.17
C HIS A 21 -5.83 -12.70 -0.75
N TYR A 22 -7.10 -12.32 -0.53
CA TYR A 22 -8.19 -12.73 -1.41
C TYR A 22 -8.06 -12.13 -2.81
N LEU A 23 -7.77 -10.83 -2.91
CA LEU A 23 -7.59 -10.16 -4.21
C LEU A 23 -6.38 -10.72 -4.97
N LYS A 24 -5.30 -11.07 -4.25
CA LYS A 24 -4.09 -11.66 -4.85
C LYS A 24 -4.32 -13.04 -5.47
N GLN A 25 -5.33 -13.79 -5.03
CA GLN A 25 -5.64 -15.11 -5.58
C GLN A 25 -6.39 -15.03 -6.92
N HIS A 26 -6.95 -13.88 -7.28
CA HIS A 26 -7.69 -13.72 -8.53
C HIS A 26 -6.74 -13.63 -9.73
N PRO A 27 -6.94 -14.43 -10.80
CA PRO A 27 -5.98 -14.53 -11.92
C PRO A 27 -5.78 -13.21 -12.66
N ASP A 28 -6.81 -12.35 -12.70
CA ASP A 28 -6.77 -11.08 -13.42
C ASP A 28 -6.32 -9.88 -12.55
N ILE A 29 -5.99 -10.10 -11.28
CA ILE A 29 -5.62 -9.04 -10.35
C ILE A 29 -4.14 -9.14 -10.00
N PHE A 30 -3.39 -8.11 -10.35
CA PHE A 30 -2.01 -7.95 -9.90
C PHE A 30 -1.96 -7.13 -8.61
N MET A 31 -1.58 -7.76 -7.51
CA MET A 31 -1.31 -7.08 -6.24
C MET A 31 0.20 -6.83 -6.05
N CYS A 32 0.57 -5.59 -5.74
CA CYS A 32 1.96 -5.24 -5.43
C CYS A 32 2.41 -5.86 -4.10
N SER A 33 3.67 -6.26 -3.96
CA SER A 33 4.17 -6.86 -2.72
C SER A 33 4.16 -5.85 -1.55
N GLU A 34 3.88 -6.34 -0.34
CA GLU A 34 3.70 -5.53 0.88
C GLU A 34 4.86 -4.55 1.13
N LYS A 35 6.11 -4.90 0.79
CA LYS A 35 7.28 -4.02 0.95
C LYS A 35 7.21 -2.72 0.14
N ARG A 36 6.38 -2.63 -0.90
CA ARG A 36 6.26 -1.46 -1.79
C ARG A 36 4.90 -0.76 -1.70
N ALA A 37 3.95 -1.28 -0.93
CA ALA A 37 2.59 -0.75 -0.85
C ALA A 37 2.48 0.58 -0.07
N PHE A 38 3.50 0.92 0.74
CA PHE A 38 3.51 2.13 1.58
C PHE A 38 3.96 3.42 0.87
N ILE A 39 4.23 3.39 -0.44
CA ILE A 39 4.82 4.53 -1.18
C ILE A 39 3.93 5.80 -1.11
N PHE A 40 2.62 5.65 -0.91
CA PHE A 40 1.69 6.78 -0.87
C PHE A 40 1.34 7.29 0.55
N SER A 41 1.88 6.66 1.60
CA SER A 41 1.76 7.14 2.98
C SER A 41 2.84 8.20 3.23
N LEU A 42 2.43 9.47 3.20
CA LEU A 42 3.27 10.64 3.40
C LEU A 42 3.82 10.71 4.84
N SER A 43 4.98 10.10 5.11
CA SER A 43 5.79 10.44 6.29
C SER A 43 7.29 10.14 6.14
N GLN A 44 7.70 9.22 5.28
CA GLN A 44 9.13 8.95 5.03
C GLN A 44 9.87 10.06 4.24
N TRP A 45 9.19 11.15 3.90
CA TRP A 45 9.77 12.39 3.34
C TRP A 45 9.75 13.58 4.31
N TYR A 46 9.14 13.44 5.49
CA TYR A 46 9.29 14.42 6.55
C TYR A 46 10.64 14.14 7.24
N SER A 47 11.75 14.49 6.57
CA SER A 47 12.97 14.81 7.31
C SER A 47 12.68 16.12 8.03
N PRO A 48 12.61 16.16 9.37
CA PRO A 48 12.88 17.42 10.05
C PRO A 48 14.38 17.66 9.83
N SER A 49 14.73 18.27 8.70
CA SER A 49 16.02 18.95 8.56
C SER A 49 16.00 20.08 9.58
N GLY A 50 16.51 19.78 10.77
CA GLY A 50 16.43 20.66 11.92
C GLY A 50 16.97 19.98 13.16
N PHE A 51 18.23 19.55 13.10
CA PHE A 51 19.06 19.58 14.31
C PHE A 51 19.04 21.02 14.81
N SER A 52 18.38 21.25 15.94
CA SER A 52 18.73 22.31 16.89
C SER A 52 19.10 21.63 18.20
#